data_AF-A0A182YT53-F1
#
_entry.id   AF-A0A182YT53-F1
#
_cell.length_a   1.000
_cell.length_b   1.000
_cell.length_c   1.000
_cell.angle_alpha   90.00
_cell.angle_beta   90.00
_cell.angle_gamma   90.00
#
_symmetry.space_group_name_H-M   'P 1'
#
loop_
_entity.id
_entity.type
_entity.pdbx_description
1 polymer ?
#
loop_
_entity_poly.entity_id
_entity_poly.type
_entity_poly.pdbx_seq_one_letter_code
_entity_poly.pdbx_strand_id
1 'polypeptide(L)' 'MEGTKAQYLAAKALKKQSWRFHTKYMMWFQRHEEPKVINEEYEQ' A
#
# COMPACT_ATOMS: atom_id res chain seq x y z
N MET A 1 -3.79 -4.68 -18.11
CA MET A 1 -2.34 -4.37 -18.07
C MET A 1 -1.67 -4.98 -16.83
N GLU A 2 -2.08 -6.18 -16.42
CA GLU A 2 -1.47 -6.88 -15.29
C GLU A 2 -0.14 -7.52 -15.70
N GLY A 3 0.82 -7.55 -14.77
CA GLY A 3 2.13 -8.17 -14.98
C GLY A 3 3.12 -7.34 -15.79
N THR A 4 2.78 -6.09 -16.15
CA THR A 4 3.66 -5.23 -16.95
C THR A 4 4.71 -4.53 -16.09
N LYS A 5 5.89 -4.26 -16.67
CA LYS A 5 6.94 -3.44 -16.02
C LYS A 5 6.40 -2.09 -15.55
N ALA A 6 5.47 -1.50 -16.30
CA ALA A 6 4.81 -0.25 -15.93
C ALA A 6 4.00 -0.37 -14.63
N GLN A 7 3.25 -1.47 -14.45
CA GLN A 7 2.51 -1.73 -13.21
C GLN A 7 3.45 -1.85 -12.01
N TYR A 8 4.59 -2.54 -12.16
CA TYR A 8 5.59 -2.64 -11.10
C TYR A 8 6.20 -1.28 -10.73
N LEU A 9 6.53 -0.46 -11.74
CA LEU A 9 7.06 0.89 -11.52
C LEU A 9 6.04 1.81 -10.85
N ALA A 10 4.77 1.74 -11.25
CA ALA A 10 3.68 2.49 -10.60
C ALA A 10 3.51 2.06 -9.14
N ALA A 11 3.47 0.75 -8.85
CA ALA A 11 3.40 0.23 -7.49
C ALA A 11 4.61 0.65 -6.64
N LYS A 12 5.82 0.69 -7.23
CA LYS A 12 7.04 1.16 -6.55
C LYS A 12 6.96 2.66 -6.23
N ALA A 13 6.41 3.47 -7.13
CA ALA A 13 6.22 4.91 -6.89
C ALA A 13 5.19 5.17 -5.77
N LEU A 14 4.07 4.44 -5.77
CA LEU A 14 3.04 4.53 -4.72
C LEU A 14 3.59 4.15 -3.35
N LYS A 15 4.35 3.06 -3.25
CA LYS A 15 5.00 2.66 -1.99
C LYS A 15 5.97 3.72 -1.44
N LYS A 16 6.71 4.42 -2.31
CA LYS A 16 7.59 5.54 -1.92
C LYS A 16 6.82 6.73 -1.37
N GLN A 17 5.57 6.94 -1.82
CA GLN A 17 4.67 7.98 -1.32
C GLN A 17 3.83 7.51 -0.13
N SER A 18 4.30 6.49 0.61
CA SER A 18 3.61 5.93 1.77
C SER A 18 2.22 5.33 1.48
N TRP A 19 1.96 4.93 0.25
CA TRP A 19 0.77 4.15 -0.07
C TRP A 19 0.98 2.65 0.23
N ARG A 20 -0.10 1.99 0.61
CA ARG A 20 -0.19 0.56 0.88
C ARG A 20 -1.34 -0.03 0.09
N PHE A 21 -1.11 -1.20 -0.50
CA PHE A 21 -2.12 -1.92 -1.27
C PHE A 21 -2.82 -2.92 -0.36
N HIS A 22 -4.14 -2.87 -0.29
CA HIS A 22 -4.94 -3.78 0.51
C HIS A 22 -5.53 -4.89 -0.37
N THR A 23 -5.19 -6.15 -0.08
CA THR A 23 -5.56 -7.31 -0.92
C THR A 23 -7.07 -7.59 -0.92
N LYS A 24 -7.75 -7.46 0.23
CA LYS A 24 -9.21 -7.64 0.34
C LYS A 24 -10.03 -6.65 -0.53
N TYR A 25 -9.62 -5.38 -0.56
CA TYR A 25 -10.36 -4.33 -1.25
C TYR A 25 -9.78 -3.99 -2.63
N MET A 26 -8.62 -4.57 -2.98
CA MET A 26 -7.88 -4.30 -4.21
C MET A 26 -7.65 -2.80 -4.48
N MET A 27 -7.41 -2.04 -3.41
CA MET A 27 -7.29 -0.58 -3.43
C MET A 27 -6.01 -0.12 -2.73
N TRP A 28 -5.57 1.08 -3.10
CA TRP A 28 -4.44 1.75 -2.47
C TRP A 28 -4.95 2.72 -1.38
N PHE A 29 -4.35 2.63 -0.20
CA PHE A 29 -4.62 3.50 0.94
C PHE A 29 -3.35 4.26 1.29
N GLN A 30 -3.46 5.54 1.61
CA GLN A 30 -2.33 6.35 2.06
C GLN A 30 -2.33 6.38 3.59
N ARG A 31 -1.16 6.16 4.20
CA ARG A 31 -1.03 6.37 5.66
C ARG A 31 -1.05 7.87 5.95
N HIS A 32 -2.05 8.31 6.70
CA HIS A 32 -2.14 9.70 7.18
C HIS A 32 -1.19 9.95 8.37
N GLU A 33 -0.94 8.93 9.21
CA GLU A 33 0.02 8.94 10.32
C GLU A 33 0.67 7.54 10.48
N GLU A 34 1.82 7.45 11.17
CA GLU A 34 2.38 6.14 11.57
C GLU A 34 1.46 5.47 12.60
N PRO A 35 1.11 4.18 12.42
CA PRO A 35 0.28 3.48 13.39
C PRO A 35 0.98 3.49 14.75
N LYS A 36 0.33 4.10 15.75
CA LYS A 36 0.87 4.21 17.12
C LYS A 36 1.00 2.85 17.81
N VAL A 37 0.37 1.82 17.25
CA VAL A 37 0.41 0.43 17.72
C VAL A 37 0.52 -0.47 16.50
N ILE A 38 1.60 -1.25 16.43
CA ILE A 38 1.78 -2.33 15.46
C ILE A 38 1.50 -3.63 16.22
N ASN A 39 0.27 -4.12 16.18
CA ASN A 39 -0.10 -5.44 16.66
C ASN A 39 -0.38 -6.36 15.47
N GLU A 40 -0.01 -7.65 15.56
CA GLU A 40 -0.10 -8.62 14.46
C GLU A 40 -1.53 -8.84 13.93
N GLU A 41 -2.54 -8.29 14.61
CA GLU A 41 -3.95 -8.45 14.27
C GLU A 41 -4.55 -7.24 13.52
N TYR A 42 -4.10 -5.99 13.77
CA TYR A 42 -4.70 -4.79 13.17
C TYR A 42 -3.73 -3.59 13.12
N GLU A 43 -3.80 -2.77 12.07
CA GLU A 43 -3.21 -1.40 12.04
C GLU A 43 -4.38 -0.41 11.85
N GLN A 44 -4.57 0.54 12.78
CA GLN A 44 -5.45 1.71 12.62
C GLN A 44 -4.62 3.00 12.59
#